data_AF-A0A382IG95-F1
#
_entry.id   AF-A0A382IG95-F1
#
_cell.length_a   1.000
_cell.length_b   1.000
_cell.length_c   1.000
_cell.angle_alpha   90.00
_cell.angle_beta   90.00
_cell.angle_gamma   90.00
#
_symmetry.space_group_name_H-M   'P 1'
#
loop_
_entity.id
_entity.type
_entity.pdbx_description
1 polymer ?
#
loop_
_entity_poly.entity_id
_entity_poly.type
_entity_poly.pdbx_seq_one_letter_code
_entity_poly.pdbx_strand_id
1 'polypeptide(L)'
;VHPEDIESRSMGAGGEDLIMARAARERFPFSVECKNVEKLNVWEAYEQAKSNSKDHEPIVVMKKNQKKPLVVVDADFFISLFKRGDK
;
A
#
# COMPACT_ATOMS: atom_id res chain seq x y z
N VAL A 1 13.28 12.93 2.89
CA VAL A 1 11.82 12.86 3.02
C VAL A 1 11.48 13.71 4.21
N HIS A 2 10.93 14.88 3.94
CA HIS A 2 10.40 15.78 4.96
C HIS A 2 9.00 15.25 5.38
N PRO A 3 8.54 15.43 6.63
CA PRO A 3 7.20 15.00 7.03
C PRO A 3 6.07 15.56 6.16
N GLU A 4 6.24 16.77 5.64
CA GLU A 4 5.29 17.42 4.71
C GLU A 4 5.21 16.73 3.34
N ASP A 5 6.16 15.83 3.01
CA ASP A 5 6.11 15.04 1.78
C ASP A 5 5.05 13.92 1.86
N ILE A 6 4.42 13.69 3.02
CA ILE A 6 3.49 12.58 3.26
C ILE A 6 2.25 13.09 4.01
N GLU A 7 1.07 12.88 3.42
CA GLU A 7 -0.21 13.20 4.03
C GLU A 7 -1.15 11.99 3.99
N SER A 8 -1.89 11.74 5.07
CA SER A 8 -2.93 10.72 5.12
C SER A 8 -4.28 11.29 4.69
N ARG A 9 -5.07 10.51 3.96
CA ARG A 9 -6.45 10.90 3.63
C ARG A 9 -7.44 10.44 4.70
N SER A 10 -8.56 11.15 4.77
CA SER A 10 -9.68 10.76 5.62
C SER A 10 -10.35 9.49 5.07
N MET A 11 -10.93 8.70 5.98
CA MET A 11 -11.72 7.52 5.63
C MET A 11 -12.82 7.89 4.63
N GLY A 12 -12.90 7.14 3.52
CA GLY A 12 -13.92 7.31 2.48
C GLY A 12 -13.58 8.36 1.41
N ALA A 13 -12.43 9.03 1.49
CA ALA A 13 -11.91 9.81 0.37
C ALA A 13 -11.50 8.86 -0.77
N GLY A 14 -11.89 9.16 -2.01
CA GLY A 14 -11.50 8.35 -3.17
C GLY A 14 -10.03 8.57 -3.57
N GLY A 15 -9.31 7.50 -3.91
CA GLY A 15 -7.87 7.51 -4.24
C GLY A 15 -7.03 6.80 -3.17
N GLU A 16 -5.70 6.96 -3.25
CA GLU A 16 -4.75 6.34 -2.30
C GLU A 16 -4.90 6.92 -0.89
N ASP A 17 -4.66 6.10 0.14
CA ASP A 17 -4.74 6.54 1.54
C ASP A 17 -3.57 7.44 1.97
N LEU A 18 -2.42 7.31 1.30
CA LEU A 18 -1.26 8.18 1.48
C LEU A 18 -1.02 9.01 0.22
N ILE A 19 -1.06 10.33 0.38
CA ILE A 19 -0.58 11.27 -0.64
C ILE A 19 0.90 11.48 -0.37
N MET A 20 1.72 11.20 -1.38
CA MET A 20 3.17 11.34 -1.29
C MET A 20 3.69 12.33 -2.34
N ALA A 21 4.52 13.27 -1.90
CA ALA A 21 5.33 14.08 -2.78
C ALA A 21 6.40 13.22 -3.49
N ARG A 22 6.97 13.75 -4.57
CA ARG A 22 7.93 13.03 -5.41
C ARG A 22 9.07 12.37 -4.62
N ALA A 23 9.68 13.09 -3.67
CA ALA A 23 10.81 12.58 -2.90
C ALA A 23 10.43 11.40 -1.98
N ALA A 24 9.20 11.36 -1.45
CA ALA A 24 8.69 10.21 -0.72
C ALA A 24 8.40 9.04 -1.65
N ARG A 25 7.76 9.31 -2.80
CA ARG A 25 7.41 8.29 -3.80
C ARG A 25 8.63 7.61 -4.42
N GLU A 26 9.72 8.34 -4.65
CA GLU A 26 10.99 7.77 -5.15
C GLU A 26 11.60 6.75 -4.18
N ARG A 27 11.39 6.92 -2.87
CA ARG A 27 11.87 5.97 -1.84
C ARG A 27 10.86 4.88 -1.51
N PHE A 28 9.58 5.15 -1.70
CA PHE A 28 8.49 4.23 -1.41
C PHE A 28 7.47 4.24 -2.57
N PRO A 29 7.76 3.51 -3.66
CA PRO A 29 7.04 3.60 -4.93
C PRO A 29 5.73 2.77 -4.95
N PHE A 30 5.01 2.77 -3.83
CA PHE A 30 3.79 2.00 -3.65
C PHE A 30 2.57 2.92 -3.57
N SER A 31 1.45 2.45 -4.10
CA SER A 31 0.13 2.95 -3.76
C SER A 31 -0.38 2.20 -2.54
N VAL A 32 -0.81 2.93 -1.52
CA VAL A 32 -1.14 2.35 -0.21
C VAL A 32 -2.64 2.42 0.04
N GLU A 33 -3.22 1.26 0.34
CA GLU A 33 -4.54 1.11 0.96
C GLU A 33 -4.36 0.54 2.38
N CYS A 34 -5.09 1.06 3.35
CA CYS A 34 -5.00 0.71 4.76
C CYS A 34 -6.34 0.18 5.25
N LYS A 35 -6.34 -1.00 5.89
CA LYS A 35 -7.55 -1.59 6.47
C LYS A 35 -7.31 -1.94 7.94
N ASN A 36 -8.17 -1.42 8.82
CA ASN A 36 -8.20 -1.82 10.23
C ASN A 36 -9.58 -2.40 10.56
N VAL A 37 -9.73 -3.70 10.37
CA VAL A 37 -10.99 -4.43 10.53
C VAL A 37 -10.74 -5.85 11.04
N GLU A 38 -11.65 -6.38 11.87
CA GLU A 38 -11.51 -7.75 12.41
C GLU A 38 -11.71 -8.84 11.35
N LYS A 39 -12.60 -8.59 10.39
CA LYS A 39 -12.86 -9.44 9.22
C LYS A 39 -12.59 -8.62 7.97
N LEU A 40 -11.59 -9.01 7.20
CA LEU A 40 -11.19 -8.35 5.97
C LEU A 40 -11.45 -9.28 4.78
N ASN A 41 -12.14 -8.76 3.76
CA ASN A 41 -12.14 -9.35 2.43
C ASN A 41 -10.88 -8.87 1.69
N VAL A 42 -9.85 -9.72 1.65
CA VAL A 42 -8.54 -9.34 1.13
C VAL A 42 -8.60 -9.03 -0.38
N TRP A 43 -9.39 -9.78 -1.15
CA TRP A 43 -9.52 -9.58 -2.59
C TRP A 43 -10.16 -8.24 -2.92
N GLU A 44 -11.24 -7.90 -2.24
CA GLU A 44 -11.92 -6.61 -2.41
C GLU A 44 -11.02 -5.42 -2.03
N ALA A 45 -10.31 -5.52 -0.91
CA ALA A 45 -9.36 -4.49 -0.51
C ALA A 45 -8.20 -4.35 -1.51
N TYR A 46 -7.72 -5.45 -2.09
CA TYR A 46 -6.66 -5.43 -3.09
C TYR A 46 -7.14 -4.84 -4.43
N GLU A 47 -8.36 -5.14 -4.87
CA GLU A 47 -8.95 -4.52 -6.06
C GLU A 47 -9.21 -3.01 -5.85
N GLN A 48 -9.59 -2.60 -4.63
CA GLN A 48 -9.63 -1.18 -4.29
C GLN A 48 -8.24 -0.53 -4.39
N ALA A 49 -7.20 -1.17 -3.84
CA ALA A 49 -5.83 -0.69 -3.94
C ALA A 49 -5.38 -0.54 -5.41
N LYS A 50 -5.65 -1.54 -6.26
CA LYS A 50 -5.36 -1.50 -7.71
C LYS A 50 -6.09 -0.37 -8.43
N SER A 51 -7.39 -0.19 -8.17
CA SER A 51 -8.15 0.87 -8.85
C SER A 51 -7.68 2.27 -8.47
N ASN A 52 -7.14 2.43 -7.26
CA ASN A 52 -6.56 3.68 -6.77
C ASN A 52 -5.07 3.87 -7.11
N SER A 53 -4.36 2.83 -7.57
CA SER A 53 -2.88 2.85 -7.63
C SER A 53 -2.27 3.60 -8.79
N LYS A 54 -3.05 3.92 -9.83
CA LYS A 54 -2.54 4.55 -11.06
C LYS A 54 -1.33 3.76 -11.56
N ASP A 55 -0.16 4.42 -11.66
CA ASP A 55 1.08 3.83 -12.17
C ASP A 55 1.98 3.22 -11.06
N HIS A 56 1.52 3.18 -9.82
CA HIS A 56 2.28 2.66 -8.68
C HIS A 56 1.87 1.23 -8.31
N GLU A 57 2.79 0.49 -7.71
CA GLU A 57 2.52 -0.88 -7.25
C GLU A 57 1.52 -0.86 -6.07
N PRO A 58 0.35 -1.50 -6.18
CA PRO A 58 -0.66 -1.50 -5.13
C PRO A 58 -0.29 -2.42 -3.97
N ILE A 59 -0.37 -1.90 -2.75
CA ILE A 59 -0.21 -2.68 -1.52
C ILE A 59 -1.37 -2.42 -0.56
N VAL A 60 -1.72 -3.43 0.23
CA VAL A 60 -2.69 -3.28 1.33
C VAL A 60 -1.99 -3.48 2.67
N VAL A 61 -1.97 -2.45 3.49
CA VAL A 61 -1.54 -2.52 4.89
C VAL A 61 -2.76 -2.87 5.75
N MET A 62 -2.83 -4.11 6.22
CA MET A 62 -3.96 -4.61 7.00
C MET A 62 -3.58 -4.83 8.47
N LYS A 63 -4.50 -4.49 9.37
CA LYS A 63 -4.33 -4.66 10.81
C LYS A 63 -5.64 -5.11 11.46
N LYS A 64 -5.52 -5.93 12.50
CA LYS A 64 -6.59 -6.25 13.46
C LYS A 64 -6.25 -5.70 14.83
N ASN A 65 -7.23 -5.60 15.73
CA ASN A 65 -6.92 -5.22 17.11
C ASN A 65 -5.95 -6.24 17.73
N GLN A 66 -4.98 -5.72 18.49
CA GLN A 66 -3.96 -6.53 19.18
C GLN A 66 -3.11 -7.43 18.28
N LYS A 67 -3.11 -7.21 16.96
CA LYS A 67 -2.24 -7.89 16.01
C LYS A 67 -1.28 -6.89 15.37
N LYS A 68 -0.09 -7.37 15.01
CA LYS A 68 0.85 -6.61 14.18
C LYS A 68 0.25 -6.42 12.79
N PRO A 69 0.48 -5.26 12.14
CA PRO A 69 0.10 -5.08 10.74
C PRO A 69 0.78 -6.10 9.83
N LEU A 70 0.09 -6.48 8.76
CA LEU A 70 0.61 -7.27 7.65
C LEU A 70 0.43 -6.49 6.36
N VAL A 71 1.26 -6.77 5.36
CA VAL A 71 1.17 -6.17 4.03
C VAL A 71 0.78 -7.26 3.03
N VAL A 72 -0.23 -6.98 2.22
CA VAL A 72 -0.63 -7.83 1.08
C VAL A 72 -0.10 -7.17 -0.19
N VAL A 73 0.54 -7.99 -1.02
CA VAL A 73 1.07 -7.64 -2.34
C VAL A 73 0.76 -8.78 -3.30
N ASP A 74 0.83 -8.50 -4.61
CA ASP A 74 0.76 -9.55 -5.61
C ASP A 74 1.92 -10.55 -5.45
N ALA A 75 1.64 -11.83 -5.68
CA ALA A 75 2.63 -12.90 -5.49
C ALA A 75 3.76 -12.81 -6.52
N ASP A 76 3.46 -12.49 -7.78
CA ASP A 76 4.48 -12.33 -8.82
C ASP A 76 5.36 -11.11 -8.53
N PHE A 77 4.75 -10.01 -8.06
CA PHE A 77 5.51 -8.86 -7.55
C PHE A 77 6.45 -9.28 -6.42
N PHE A 78 5.95 -9.96 -5.39
CA PHE A 78 6.76 -10.43 -4.26
C PHE A 78 7.92 -11.31 -4.71
N ILE A 79 7.65 -12.31 -5.56
CA ILE A 79 8.66 -13.22 -6.11
C ILE A 79 9.71 -12.44 -6.92
N SER A 80 9.29 -11.42 -7.68
CA SER A 80 10.20 -10.60 -8.49
C SER A 80 11.27 -9.88 -7.66
N LEU A 81 10.97 -9.56 -6.39
CA LEU A 81 11.92 -8.92 -5.47
C LEU A 81 13.14 -9.81 -5.19
N PHE A 82 12.98 -11.14 -5.21
CA PHE A 82 14.06 -12.10 -4.98
C PHE A 82 14.77 -12.53 -6.27
N LYS A 83 14.15 -12.32 -7.43
CA LYS A 83 14.79 -12.57 -8.74
C LYS A 83 15.94 -11.60 -9.04
N ARG A 84 16.02 -10.46 -8.35
CA ARG A 84 17.13 -9.50 -8.44
C ARG A 84 18.26 -9.76 -7.42
N GLY A 85 18.26 -10.93 -6.77
CA GLY A 85 19.26 -11.32 -5.78
C GLY A 85 20.65 -11.68 -6.32
N ASP A 86 20.85 -11.75 -7.65
CA ASP A 86 22.17 -11.98 -8.25
C ASP A 86 22.80 -10.66 -8.73
N LYS A 87 23.28 -9.84 -7.79
CA LYS A 87 24.32 -8.82 -8.05
C LYS A 87 25.24 -8.68 -6.85
#